data_AF-A0A328A2A0-F1
#
_entry.id   AF-A0A328A2A0-F1
#
_cell.length_a   1.000
_cell.length_b   1.000
_cell.length_c   1.000
_cell.angle_alpha   90.00
_cell.angle_beta   90.00
_cell.angle_gamma   90.00
#
_symmetry.space_group_name_H-M   'P 1'
#
loop_
_entity.id
_entity.type
_entity.pdbx_description
1 polymer ?
#
loop_
_entity_poly.entity_id
_entity_poly.type
_entity_poly.pdbx_seq_one_letter_code
_entity_poly.pdbx_strand_id
1 'polypeptide(L)'
;MLTETTDLKDSLERLINRHPEVVHENANKDANVFNTLRDLTAGTVAKSLGLDMLPKHVKHAHLNGDIHFHDLDYHPYMPMTNCCLIDIPNMLAHGFKIGNAKVESPKSIQTAAAQIAQIIANVASSQYGGCSVDRIDEVLSPYAVLNAEKHRQTAIKYVQQDKQEQYIQQMTEKDIGDAIQSLEYEINTLYTSNGQTPFVTFGFGLGTDEYSVMIQRAILKTRIAGLGADQTTAIFPKLVFSLKDGVNLKQTDPNYAIKLLAIECATKRMYPDVLNYQALTEMIGDFKAPMGCRSFLNAYQEDGQFINNGRFNLGVVTLNLPRIALLSNNPDTFMTMLHQRLDIVRDACLFRINRLIDALPQNAPILYQYGAFGKRLHADEDISALFKNRRSTISIGYIGLYEVGAHLFEKDWEHHKDASDFILNILKTIKSYADDLTNQYDIQFSVYGTPSESLTDRFCTLDFKRFGPVVNVTDKGYYTNSFHYDIRKNITPFEKIDFEKDFARYSTGGFIHYCEYPPIIHNPEALEAVWDYAYSRVGYLGTNTPIDQCFECGYSGEFQPTATGHVCPECGNNNPETTDVVKRTCGYLGQPLKRPMVKGRQIEIATRVKHMSTRDDLL
;
A
#
# COMPACT_ATOMS: atom_id res chain seq x y z
N MET A 1 -9.02 3.76 34.84
CA MET A 1 -9.85 4.95 34.67
C MET A 1 -10.52 4.83 33.31
N LEU A 2 -11.81 4.49 33.28
CA LEU A 2 -12.61 4.25 32.08
C LEU A 2 -13.83 5.18 32.14
N THR A 3 -13.57 6.49 32.06
CA THR A 3 -14.61 7.53 32.03
C THR A 3 -14.08 8.79 31.36
N GLU A 4 -13.65 8.66 30.10
CA GLU A 4 -13.79 9.75 29.13
C GLU A 4 -14.36 9.09 27.89
N THR A 5 -15.68 8.97 27.85
CA THR A 5 -16.38 9.06 26.56
C THR A 5 -15.79 10.28 25.86
N THR A 6 -15.15 10.07 24.71
CA THR A 6 -14.71 11.11 23.78
C THR A 6 -15.86 12.09 23.59
N ASP A 7 -15.87 13.17 24.37
CA ASP A 7 -16.83 14.23 24.18
C ASP A 7 -16.55 14.77 22.79
N LEU A 8 -17.56 14.72 21.92
CA LEU A 8 -17.45 15.23 20.57
C LEU A 8 -16.99 16.69 20.60
N LYS A 9 -17.43 17.44 21.63
CA LYS A 9 -17.00 18.82 21.82
C LYS A 9 -15.50 18.92 22.10
N ASP A 10 -14.96 18.14 23.02
CA ASP A 10 -13.51 18.09 23.30
C ASP A 10 -12.71 17.66 22.07
N SER A 11 -13.19 16.63 21.35
CA SER A 11 -12.51 16.14 20.14
C SER A 11 -12.46 17.20 19.04
N LEU A 12 -13.54 17.97 18.86
CA LEU A 12 -13.58 19.10 17.94
C LEU A 12 -12.73 20.27 18.42
N GLU A 13 -12.71 20.58 19.72
CA GLU A 13 -11.83 21.60 20.29
C GLU A 13 -10.36 21.24 20.07
N ARG A 14 -9.97 19.97 20.25
CA ARG A 14 -8.61 19.49 19.97
C ARG A 14 -8.23 19.62 18.48
N LEU A 15 -9.17 19.39 17.57
CA LEU A 15 -8.95 19.61 16.13
C LEU A 15 -8.80 21.10 15.82
N ILE A 16 -9.68 21.96 16.35
CA ILE A 16 -9.62 23.42 16.19
C ILE A 16 -8.28 23.97 16.72
N ASN A 17 -7.82 23.43 17.85
CA ASN A 17 -6.55 23.77 18.47
C ASN A 17 -5.34 23.03 17.88
N ARG A 18 -5.53 22.22 16.82
CA ARG A 18 -4.47 21.57 16.03
C ARG A 18 -3.52 20.70 16.85
N HIS A 19 -4.05 19.89 17.77
CA HIS A 19 -3.23 18.95 18.53
C HIS A 19 -2.49 17.96 17.60
N PRO A 20 -1.16 17.76 17.74
CA PRO A 20 -0.36 16.92 16.83
C PRO A 20 -0.86 15.48 16.67
N GLU A 21 -1.40 14.89 17.74
CA GLU A 21 -1.98 13.53 17.71
C GLU A 21 -3.16 13.40 16.75
N VAL A 22 -3.86 14.51 16.46
CA VAL A 22 -5.02 14.55 15.56
C VAL A 22 -4.57 14.94 14.15
N VAL A 23 -3.73 15.96 14.01
CA VAL A 23 -3.36 16.51 12.69
C VAL A 23 -2.25 15.72 11.99
N HIS A 24 -1.46 14.92 12.71
CA HIS A 24 -0.36 14.11 12.14
C HIS A 24 -0.67 12.60 12.12
N GLU A 25 -1.92 12.18 12.33
CA GLU A 25 -2.32 10.76 12.27
C GLU A 25 -2.07 10.15 10.88
N ASN A 26 -2.21 10.96 9.83
CA ASN A 26 -1.94 10.58 8.45
C ASN A 26 -0.97 11.62 7.84
N ALA A 27 0.25 11.18 7.52
CA ALA A 27 1.30 12.07 7.03
C ALA A 27 1.04 12.60 5.62
N ASN A 28 -0.11 12.33 5.00
CA ASN A 28 -0.53 12.92 3.74
C ASN A 28 -1.69 13.93 3.88
N LYS A 29 -2.20 14.21 5.08
CA LYS A 29 -3.30 15.17 5.31
C LYS A 29 -2.74 16.51 5.82
N ASP A 30 -2.77 17.55 5.00
CA ASP A 30 -2.42 18.91 5.45
C ASP A 30 -3.61 19.60 6.11
N ALA A 31 -3.64 19.61 7.45
CA ALA A 31 -4.71 20.20 8.24
C ALA A 31 -4.90 21.72 8.05
N ASN A 32 -3.99 22.41 7.33
CA ASN A 32 -4.16 23.82 6.97
C ASN A 32 -5.14 24.04 5.82
N VAL A 33 -5.35 23.04 4.96
CA VAL A 33 -6.14 23.19 3.73
C VAL A 33 -7.61 22.93 4.02
N PHE A 34 -8.50 23.75 3.46
CA PHE A 34 -9.94 23.70 3.74
C PHE A 34 -10.60 22.34 3.46
N ASN A 35 -10.20 21.65 2.38
CA ASN A 35 -10.70 20.32 2.05
C ASN A 35 -10.33 19.29 3.13
N THR A 36 -9.08 19.28 3.57
CA THR A 36 -8.60 18.40 4.64
C THR A 36 -9.24 18.75 5.98
N LEU A 37 -9.40 20.03 6.33
CA LEU A 37 -10.07 20.41 7.57
C LEU A 37 -11.54 19.95 7.59
N ARG A 38 -12.24 20.03 6.47
CA ARG A 38 -13.61 19.50 6.34
C ARG A 38 -13.65 17.98 6.56
N ASP A 39 -12.71 17.25 5.98
CA ASP A 39 -12.57 15.81 6.17
C ASP A 39 -12.24 15.43 7.62
N LEU A 40 -11.27 16.10 8.26
CA LEU A 40 -10.93 15.88 9.66
C LEU A 40 -12.11 16.17 10.59
N THR A 41 -12.91 17.19 10.28
CA THR A 41 -14.14 17.51 11.03
C THR A 41 -15.16 16.39 10.89
N ALA A 42 -15.44 15.95 9.66
CA ALA A 42 -16.34 14.83 9.39
C ALA A 42 -15.85 13.53 10.05
N GLY A 43 -14.56 13.24 9.96
CA GLY A 43 -13.90 12.10 10.57
C GLY A 43 -13.96 12.11 12.09
N THR A 44 -13.87 13.28 12.73
CA THR A 44 -14.02 13.42 14.19
C THR A 44 -15.44 13.06 14.63
N VAL A 45 -16.46 13.54 13.91
CA VAL A 45 -17.87 13.18 14.14
C VAL A 45 -18.10 11.69 13.91
N ALA A 46 -17.60 11.17 12.78
CA ALA A 46 -17.73 9.76 12.42
C ALA A 46 -17.05 8.82 13.42
N LYS A 47 -15.86 9.15 13.93
CA LYS A 47 -15.18 8.40 15.00
C LYS A 47 -16.03 8.33 16.26
N SER A 48 -16.57 9.46 16.71
CA SER A 48 -17.40 9.51 17.92
C SER A 48 -18.65 8.64 17.79
N LEU A 49 -19.42 8.84 16.71
CA LEU A 49 -20.66 8.10 16.49
C LEU A 49 -20.40 6.63 16.17
N GLY A 50 -19.39 6.37 15.34
CA GLY A 50 -18.98 5.03 14.92
C GLY A 50 -18.54 4.16 16.09
N LEU A 51 -17.81 4.73 17.07
CA LEU A 51 -17.46 4.03 18.31
C LEU A 51 -18.69 3.58 19.11
N ASP A 52 -19.76 4.37 19.13
CA ASP A 52 -21.00 4.04 19.83
C ASP A 52 -21.85 2.98 19.09
N MET A 53 -21.66 2.85 17.77
CA MET A 53 -22.30 1.80 16.97
C MET A 53 -21.67 0.42 17.19
N LEU A 54 -20.41 0.36 17.63
CA LEU A 54 -19.71 -0.92 17.81
C LEU A 54 -20.34 -1.76 18.94
N PRO A 55 -20.30 -3.11 18.83
CA PRO A 55 -20.58 -3.98 19.96
C PRO A 55 -19.72 -3.59 21.18
N LYS A 56 -20.30 -3.57 22.39
CA LYS A 56 -19.64 -3.05 23.60
C LYS A 56 -18.25 -3.65 23.84
N HIS A 57 -18.09 -4.96 23.64
CA HIS A 57 -16.82 -5.64 23.86
C HIS A 57 -15.76 -5.27 22.78
N VAL A 58 -16.17 -5.06 21.53
CA VAL A 58 -15.31 -4.56 20.45
C VAL A 58 -14.88 -3.13 20.73
N LYS A 59 -15.82 -2.25 21.12
CA LYS A 59 -15.54 -0.87 21.53
C LYS A 59 -14.48 -0.81 22.63
N HIS A 60 -14.69 -1.58 23.71
CA HIS A 60 -13.75 -1.62 24.83
C HIS A 60 -12.37 -2.15 24.40
N ALA A 61 -12.31 -3.20 23.60
CA ALA A 61 -11.05 -3.75 23.11
C ALA A 61 -10.29 -2.77 22.20
N HIS A 62 -11.00 -2.01 21.34
CA HIS A 62 -10.40 -0.94 20.55
C HIS A 62 -9.81 0.15 21.46
N LEU A 63 -10.61 0.67 22.41
CA LEU A 63 -10.21 1.76 23.31
C LEU A 63 -9.03 1.38 24.21
N ASN A 64 -9.00 0.12 24.69
CA ASN A 64 -7.94 -0.40 25.54
C ASN A 64 -6.66 -0.75 24.76
N GLY A 65 -6.69 -0.75 23.42
CA GLY A 65 -5.56 -1.14 22.58
C GLY A 65 -5.32 -2.65 22.52
N ASP A 66 -6.30 -3.47 22.88
CA ASP A 66 -6.26 -4.93 22.65
C ASP A 66 -6.38 -5.26 21.16
N ILE A 67 -7.22 -4.49 20.45
CA ILE A 67 -7.37 -4.52 19.01
C ILE A 67 -7.36 -3.09 18.44
N HIS A 68 -7.34 -2.98 17.13
CA HIS A 68 -7.58 -1.74 16.42
C HIS A 68 -8.55 -1.98 15.26
N PHE A 69 -9.76 -1.48 15.44
CA PHE A 69 -10.74 -1.29 14.37
C PHE A 69 -10.28 -0.10 13.51
N HIS A 70 -9.83 -0.37 12.28
CA HIS A 70 -9.32 0.66 11.37
C HIS A 70 -10.44 1.54 10.81
N ASP A 71 -10.08 2.75 10.37
CA ASP A 71 -10.90 3.68 9.59
C ASP A 71 -12.22 4.08 10.28
N LEU A 72 -12.19 4.27 11.61
CA LEU A 72 -13.35 4.71 12.40
C LEU A 72 -13.88 6.10 11.99
N ASP A 73 -13.08 6.89 11.30
CA ASP A 73 -13.46 8.16 10.66
C ASP A 73 -14.34 7.99 9.42
N TYR A 74 -14.50 6.77 8.90
CA TYR A 74 -15.40 6.47 7.80
C TYR A 74 -16.41 5.38 8.18
N HIS A 75 -15.94 4.22 8.63
CA HIS A 75 -16.74 3.04 8.93
C HIS A 75 -16.72 2.76 10.45
N PRO A 76 -17.85 2.55 11.14
CA PRO A 76 -19.16 2.16 10.62
C PRO A 76 -20.16 3.31 10.39
N TYR A 77 -19.75 4.56 10.60
CA TYR A 77 -20.65 5.70 10.41
C TYR A 77 -21.28 5.69 9.02
N MET A 78 -20.45 5.54 7.99
CA MET A 78 -20.86 5.25 6.61
C MET A 78 -20.49 3.79 6.25
N PRO A 79 -21.35 3.07 5.51
CA PRO A 79 -21.07 1.69 5.07
C PRO A 79 -20.12 1.69 3.86
N MET A 80 -18.94 2.31 4.01
CA MET A 80 -17.91 2.39 2.98
C MET A 80 -17.02 1.13 3.00
N THR A 81 -16.46 0.79 1.85
CA THR A 81 -15.48 -0.29 1.68
C THR A 81 -14.05 0.24 1.80
N ASN A 82 -13.08 -0.68 1.88
CA ASN A 82 -11.67 -0.34 2.04
C ASN A 82 -10.97 -0.11 0.70
N CYS A 83 -10.24 -1.10 0.19
CA CYS A 83 -9.39 -1.01 -0.98
C CYS A 83 -9.89 -1.94 -2.10
N CYS A 84 -9.47 -1.69 -3.34
CA CYS A 84 -9.92 -2.47 -4.50
C CYS A 84 -8.87 -2.58 -5.61
N LEU A 85 -9.02 -3.59 -6.47
CA LEU A 85 -8.53 -3.59 -7.85
C LEU A 85 -9.66 -3.07 -8.74
N ILE A 86 -9.47 -1.92 -9.38
CA ILE A 86 -10.50 -1.33 -10.23
C ILE A 86 -10.60 -2.14 -11.52
N ASP A 87 -11.82 -2.46 -11.96
CA ASP A 87 -12.04 -3.08 -13.28
C ASP A 87 -11.98 -2.07 -14.43
N ILE A 88 -10.80 -1.45 -14.59
CA ILE A 88 -10.52 -0.52 -15.68
C ILE A 88 -10.78 -1.16 -17.06
N PRO A 89 -10.37 -2.41 -17.35
CA PRO A 89 -10.69 -3.04 -18.64
C PRO A 89 -12.19 -3.02 -18.95
N ASN A 90 -13.03 -3.45 -18.00
CA ASN A 90 -14.48 -3.46 -18.21
C ASN A 90 -15.03 -2.05 -18.41
N MET A 91 -14.60 -1.10 -17.57
CA MET A 91 -15.08 0.27 -17.60
C MET A 91 -14.73 0.97 -18.92
N LEU A 92 -13.49 0.85 -19.39
CA LEU A 92 -13.07 1.48 -20.65
C LEU A 92 -13.64 0.78 -21.89
N ALA A 93 -13.93 -0.53 -21.81
CA ALA A 93 -14.53 -1.25 -22.93
C ALA A 93 -16.02 -0.91 -23.12
N HIS A 94 -16.79 -0.86 -22.02
CA HIS A 94 -18.26 -0.72 -22.07
C HIS A 94 -18.76 0.70 -21.75
N GLY A 95 -17.84 1.61 -21.41
CA GLY A 95 -18.21 2.92 -20.89
C GLY A 95 -18.69 2.88 -19.44
N PHE A 96 -18.85 4.06 -18.87
CA PHE A 96 -19.22 4.26 -17.46
C PHE A 96 -19.87 5.63 -17.28
N LYS A 97 -20.31 5.94 -16.06
CA LYS A 97 -20.82 7.27 -15.72
C LYS A 97 -20.07 7.84 -14.53
N ILE A 98 -19.58 9.06 -14.68
CA ILE A 98 -19.01 9.86 -13.59
C ILE A 98 -19.79 11.17 -13.54
N GLY A 99 -20.31 11.50 -12.35
CA GLY A 99 -21.21 12.65 -12.18
C GLY A 99 -22.40 12.56 -13.13
N ASN A 100 -22.53 13.54 -14.04
CA ASN A 100 -23.61 13.59 -15.04
C ASN A 100 -23.20 13.08 -16.43
N ALA A 101 -21.92 12.79 -16.65
CA ALA A 101 -21.39 12.41 -17.95
C ALA A 101 -21.43 10.89 -18.14
N LYS A 102 -22.06 10.43 -19.22
CA LYS A 102 -21.91 9.06 -19.73
C LYS A 102 -20.71 9.04 -20.66
N VAL A 103 -19.72 8.24 -20.30
CA VAL A 103 -18.43 8.16 -20.97
C VAL A 103 -18.41 6.91 -21.85
N GLU A 104 -18.05 7.07 -23.12
CA GLU A 104 -17.86 5.98 -24.07
C GLU A 104 -16.42 5.45 -24.07
N SER A 105 -16.22 4.32 -24.73
CA SER A 105 -14.90 3.70 -24.86
C SER A 105 -13.88 4.65 -25.52
N PRO A 106 -12.68 4.83 -24.92
CA PRO A 106 -11.64 5.70 -25.48
C PRO A 106 -11.27 5.33 -26.91
N LYS A 107 -10.96 6.35 -27.70
CA LYS A 107 -10.47 6.18 -29.08
C LYS A 107 -8.99 6.53 -29.25
N SER A 108 -8.28 6.79 -28.16
CA SER A 108 -6.83 7.00 -28.11
C SER A 108 -6.29 6.72 -26.72
N ILE A 109 -4.97 6.49 -26.62
CA ILE A 109 -4.30 6.29 -25.32
C ILE A 109 -4.40 7.51 -24.41
N GLN A 110 -4.33 8.73 -24.96
CA GLN A 110 -4.48 9.95 -24.16
C GLN A 110 -5.86 10.04 -23.51
N THR A 111 -6.93 9.73 -24.26
CA THR A 111 -8.28 9.71 -23.69
C THR A 111 -8.44 8.59 -22.66
N ALA A 112 -7.83 7.42 -22.89
CA ALA A 112 -7.84 6.33 -21.92
C ALA A 112 -7.14 6.73 -20.62
N ALA A 113 -5.95 7.32 -20.69
CA ALA A 113 -5.20 7.81 -19.54
C ALA A 113 -6.00 8.87 -18.74
N ALA A 114 -6.59 9.87 -19.40
CA ALA A 114 -7.42 10.89 -18.76
C ALA A 114 -8.67 10.28 -18.08
N GLN A 115 -9.31 9.29 -18.71
CA GLN A 115 -10.45 8.58 -18.11
C GLN A 115 -10.02 7.76 -16.90
N ILE A 116 -8.87 7.08 -16.95
CA ILE A 116 -8.32 6.33 -15.81
C ILE A 116 -8.07 7.27 -14.62
N ALA A 117 -7.46 8.43 -14.82
CA ALA A 117 -7.24 9.42 -13.76
C ALA A 117 -8.57 9.86 -13.10
N GLN A 118 -9.60 10.12 -13.90
CA GLN A 118 -10.94 10.49 -13.42
C GLN A 118 -11.60 9.34 -12.64
N ILE A 119 -11.48 8.10 -13.11
CA ILE A 119 -11.99 6.91 -12.42
C ILE A 119 -11.30 6.78 -11.07
N ILE A 120 -9.96 6.86 -11.02
CA ILE A 120 -9.17 6.77 -9.80
C ILE A 120 -9.65 7.78 -8.76
N ALA A 121 -9.79 9.05 -9.14
CA ALA A 121 -10.24 10.11 -8.23
C ALA A 121 -11.65 9.85 -7.67
N ASN A 122 -12.57 9.33 -8.49
CA ASN A 122 -13.94 9.02 -8.06
C ASN A 122 -14.04 7.77 -7.19
N VAL A 123 -13.27 6.72 -7.52
CA VAL A 123 -13.14 5.51 -6.72
C VAL A 123 -12.57 5.86 -5.35
N ALA A 124 -11.44 6.57 -5.31
CA ALA A 124 -10.78 6.97 -4.07
C ALA A 124 -11.63 7.90 -3.20
N SER A 125 -12.60 8.62 -3.78
CA SER A 125 -13.56 9.45 -3.03
C SER A 125 -14.77 8.66 -2.50
N SER A 126 -14.96 7.42 -2.95
CA SER A 126 -16.12 6.56 -2.62
C SER A 126 -15.77 5.38 -1.69
N GLN A 127 -14.50 5.25 -1.32
CA GLN A 127 -13.97 4.26 -0.39
C GLN A 127 -12.90 4.95 0.49
N TYR A 128 -12.50 4.35 1.61
CA TYR A 128 -11.47 4.97 2.48
C TYR A 128 -10.05 4.41 2.26
N GLY A 129 -9.91 3.29 1.54
CA GLY A 129 -8.64 2.67 1.25
C GLY A 129 -8.06 3.03 -0.13
N GLY A 130 -6.84 2.54 -0.39
CA GLY A 130 -6.18 2.72 -1.67
C GLY A 130 -6.85 1.92 -2.81
N CYS A 131 -6.66 2.37 -4.04
CA CYS A 131 -7.11 1.65 -5.23
C CYS A 131 -5.93 1.24 -6.10
N SER A 132 -6.13 0.24 -6.95
CA SER A 132 -5.08 -0.26 -7.82
C SER A 132 -5.58 -0.50 -9.24
N VAL A 133 -4.72 -0.23 -10.21
CA VAL A 133 -4.90 -0.64 -11.61
C VAL A 133 -3.88 -1.73 -11.88
N ASP A 134 -4.36 -2.96 -12.05
CA ASP A 134 -3.51 -4.08 -12.43
C ASP A 134 -3.25 -4.08 -13.94
N ARG A 135 -2.08 -4.55 -14.34
CA ARG A 135 -1.67 -4.67 -15.76
C ARG A 135 -1.85 -3.40 -16.59
N ILE A 136 -1.51 -2.23 -16.06
CA ILE A 136 -1.80 -0.95 -16.74
C ILE A 136 -1.15 -0.86 -18.14
N ASP A 137 -0.02 -1.54 -18.33
CA ASP A 137 0.65 -1.74 -19.61
C ASP A 137 -0.18 -2.50 -20.64
N GLU A 138 -0.85 -3.58 -20.23
CA GLU A 138 -1.75 -4.36 -21.09
C GLU A 138 -3.10 -3.65 -21.26
N VAL A 139 -3.58 -2.94 -20.22
CA VAL A 139 -4.84 -2.17 -20.26
C VAL A 139 -4.78 -1.02 -21.25
N LEU A 140 -3.65 -0.32 -21.32
CA LEU A 140 -3.47 0.83 -22.21
C LEU A 140 -3.08 0.43 -23.65
N SER A 141 -2.49 -0.75 -23.85
CA SER A 141 -2.01 -1.22 -25.16
C SER A 141 -3.07 -1.17 -26.27
N PRO A 142 -4.32 -1.65 -26.09
CA PRO A 142 -5.35 -1.56 -27.12
C PRO A 142 -5.62 -0.14 -27.62
N TYR A 143 -5.46 0.87 -26.74
CA TYR A 143 -5.67 2.26 -27.10
C TYR A 143 -4.46 2.89 -27.79
N ALA A 144 -3.24 2.40 -27.52
CA ALA A 144 -2.04 2.74 -28.29
C ALA A 144 -2.12 2.21 -29.72
N VAL A 145 -2.67 1.00 -29.92
CA VAL A 145 -2.93 0.44 -31.27
C VAL A 145 -3.81 1.37 -32.10
N LEU A 146 -4.83 1.98 -31.49
CA LEU A 146 -5.70 2.95 -32.17
C LEU A 146 -4.94 4.22 -32.58
N ASN A 147 -3.98 4.68 -31.76
CA ASN A 147 -3.11 5.79 -32.14
C ASN A 147 -2.22 5.40 -33.33
N ALA A 148 -1.58 4.23 -33.29
CA ALA A 148 -0.76 3.73 -34.38
C ALA A 148 -1.54 3.63 -35.70
N GLU A 149 -2.79 3.16 -35.66
CA GLU A 149 -3.65 3.11 -36.85
C GLU A 149 -3.96 4.52 -37.39
N LYS A 150 -4.26 5.50 -36.52
CA LYS A 150 -4.46 6.89 -36.96
C LYS A 150 -3.20 7.47 -37.60
N HIS A 151 -2.03 7.18 -37.04
CA HIS A 151 -0.74 7.60 -37.59
C HIS A 151 -0.46 6.90 -38.91
N ARG A 152 -0.82 5.62 -39.07
CA ARG A 152 -0.72 4.89 -40.33
C ARG A 152 -1.56 5.53 -41.44
N GLN A 153 -2.80 5.89 -41.14
CA GLN A 153 -3.68 6.60 -42.08
C GLN A 153 -3.13 7.98 -42.47
N THR A 154 -2.44 8.64 -41.55
CA THR A 154 -1.76 9.92 -41.80
C THR A 154 -0.51 9.72 -42.64
N ALA A 155 0.29 8.69 -42.34
CA ALA A 155 1.54 8.37 -43.02
C ALA A 155 1.30 8.04 -44.51
N ILE A 156 0.25 7.26 -44.81
CA ILE A 156 -0.13 6.93 -46.19
C ILE A 156 -0.39 8.19 -47.03
N LYS A 157 -0.93 9.26 -46.42
CA LYS A 157 -1.31 10.50 -47.12
C LYS A 157 -0.16 11.49 -47.24
N TYR A 158 0.71 11.56 -46.23
CA TYR A 158 1.62 12.69 -46.05
C TYR A 158 3.10 12.33 -45.87
N VAL A 159 3.44 11.05 -45.71
CA VAL A 159 4.80 10.58 -45.43
C VAL A 159 5.29 9.68 -46.57
N GLN A 160 6.55 9.88 -46.99
CA GLN A 160 7.21 9.05 -48.00
C GLN A 160 7.18 7.58 -47.59
N GLN A 161 6.93 6.68 -48.53
CA GLN A 161 6.65 5.26 -48.27
C GLN A 161 7.74 4.56 -47.44
N ASP A 162 9.01 4.89 -47.69
CA ASP A 162 10.18 4.36 -46.99
C ASP A 162 10.33 4.86 -45.53
N LYS A 163 9.59 5.90 -45.14
CA LYS A 163 9.63 6.51 -43.79
C LYS A 163 8.35 6.30 -42.98
N GLN A 164 7.35 5.61 -43.53
CA GLN A 164 6.04 5.48 -42.88
C GLN A 164 6.11 4.73 -41.55
N GLU A 165 6.81 3.59 -41.51
CA GLU A 165 6.94 2.80 -40.27
C GLU A 165 7.68 3.57 -39.18
N GLN A 166 8.77 4.26 -39.53
CA GLN A 166 9.49 5.12 -38.59
C GLN A 166 8.60 6.24 -38.05
N TYR A 167 7.81 6.89 -38.91
CA TYR A 167 6.87 7.92 -38.48
C TYR A 167 5.81 7.36 -37.52
N ILE A 168 5.19 6.22 -37.86
CA ILE A 168 4.16 5.59 -37.03
C ILE A 168 4.73 5.25 -35.65
N GLN A 169 5.92 4.66 -35.60
CA GLN A 169 6.58 4.30 -34.35
C GLN A 169 6.88 5.54 -33.50
N GLN A 170 7.52 6.57 -34.09
CA GLN A 170 7.90 7.78 -33.36
C GLN A 170 6.70 8.54 -32.81
N MET A 171 5.66 8.71 -33.62
CA MET A 171 4.45 9.42 -33.21
C MET A 171 3.66 8.64 -32.16
N THR A 172 3.63 7.31 -32.26
CA THR A 172 2.97 6.47 -31.25
C THR A 172 3.75 6.44 -29.93
N GLU A 173 5.08 6.32 -29.96
CA GLU A 173 5.91 6.37 -28.74
C GLU A 173 5.79 7.75 -28.06
N LYS A 174 5.72 8.83 -28.84
CA LYS A 174 5.44 10.17 -28.32
C LYS A 174 4.06 10.25 -27.64
N ASP A 175 3.01 9.78 -28.32
CA ASP A 175 1.65 9.79 -27.78
C ASP A 175 1.53 8.99 -26.48
N ILE A 176 2.21 7.83 -26.39
CA ILE A 176 2.29 7.03 -25.17
C ILE A 176 3.03 7.79 -24.07
N GLY A 177 4.19 8.39 -24.39
CA GLY A 177 4.96 9.20 -23.44
C GLY A 177 4.14 10.34 -22.85
N ASP A 178 3.47 11.12 -23.70
CA ASP A 178 2.61 12.23 -23.29
C ASP A 178 1.43 11.75 -22.43
N ALA A 179 0.80 10.63 -22.78
CA ALA A 179 -0.33 10.08 -22.03
C ALA A 179 0.08 9.63 -20.62
N ILE A 180 1.21 8.93 -20.49
CA ILE A 180 1.73 8.45 -19.21
C ILE A 180 2.22 9.61 -18.35
N GLN A 181 2.88 10.60 -18.95
CA GLN A 181 3.24 11.82 -18.24
C GLN A 181 1.98 12.54 -17.73
N SER A 182 0.97 12.75 -18.57
CA SER A 182 -0.30 13.36 -18.15
C SER A 182 -0.93 12.60 -16.99
N LEU A 183 -0.95 11.27 -17.07
CA LEU A 183 -1.50 10.42 -16.01
C LEU A 183 -0.77 10.57 -14.66
N GLU A 184 0.57 10.60 -14.67
CA GLU A 184 1.35 10.82 -13.45
C GLU A 184 1.10 12.22 -12.86
N TYR A 185 1.02 13.26 -13.69
CA TYR A 185 0.71 14.62 -13.24
C TYR A 185 -0.73 14.74 -12.72
N GLU A 186 -1.71 14.18 -13.42
CA GLU A 186 -3.11 14.21 -13.00
C GLU A 186 -3.30 13.52 -11.66
N ILE A 187 -2.67 12.35 -11.44
CA ILE A 187 -2.74 11.68 -10.14
C ILE A 187 -2.22 12.58 -9.02
N ASN A 188 -1.10 13.29 -9.24
CA ASN A 188 -0.50 14.15 -8.22
C ASN A 188 -1.16 15.53 -8.07
N THR A 189 -2.03 15.94 -8.99
CA THR A 189 -2.69 17.26 -8.97
C THR A 189 -4.18 17.18 -8.66
N LEU A 190 -4.80 16.01 -8.85
CA LEU A 190 -6.18 15.74 -8.45
C LEU A 190 -6.27 15.56 -6.93
N TYR A 191 -7.35 16.08 -6.36
CA TYR A 191 -7.72 15.88 -4.97
C TYR A 191 -9.00 15.07 -4.88
N THR A 192 -9.04 14.13 -3.95
CA THR A 192 -10.24 13.38 -3.58
C THR A 192 -11.09 14.18 -2.59
N SER A 193 -12.26 13.64 -2.23
CA SER A 193 -13.16 14.22 -1.22
C SER A 193 -12.50 14.50 0.14
N ASN A 194 -11.46 13.75 0.50
CA ASN A 194 -10.74 13.91 1.77
C ASN A 194 -9.59 14.94 1.72
N GLY A 195 -9.42 15.60 0.57
CA GLY A 195 -8.39 16.61 0.37
C GLY A 195 -6.98 16.05 0.21
N GLN A 196 -6.85 14.81 -0.25
CA GLN A 196 -5.55 14.20 -0.55
C GLN A 196 -5.43 13.83 -2.02
N THR A 197 -4.18 13.71 -2.47
CA THR A 197 -3.81 12.94 -3.65
C THR A 197 -4.37 11.52 -3.53
N PRO A 198 -5.03 10.96 -4.55
CA PRO A 198 -5.53 9.59 -4.53
C PRO A 198 -4.41 8.60 -4.19
N PHE A 199 -4.65 7.74 -3.19
CA PHE A 199 -3.79 6.60 -2.97
C PHE A 199 -4.06 5.56 -4.07
N VAL A 200 -3.21 5.59 -5.11
CA VAL A 200 -3.27 4.63 -6.22
C VAL A 200 -1.96 3.86 -6.42
N THR A 201 -2.08 2.59 -6.81
CA THR A 201 -0.99 1.70 -7.22
C THR A 201 -1.17 1.22 -8.66
N PHE A 202 -0.10 1.21 -9.44
CA PHE A 202 -0.04 0.67 -10.80
C PHE A 202 0.80 -0.61 -10.83
N GLY A 203 0.18 -1.72 -11.23
CA GLY A 203 0.85 -2.97 -11.56
C GLY A 203 1.18 -3.05 -13.06
N PHE A 204 2.40 -3.44 -13.42
CA PHE A 204 2.82 -3.62 -14.82
C PHE A 204 4.02 -4.57 -14.93
N GLY A 205 4.44 -4.88 -16.17
CA GLY A 205 5.71 -5.55 -16.47
C GLY A 205 5.58 -6.90 -17.18
N LEU A 206 4.36 -7.43 -17.34
CA LEU A 206 4.15 -8.72 -18.00
C LEU A 206 3.71 -8.63 -19.47
N GLY A 207 3.27 -7.45 -19.93
CA GLY A 207 2.92 -7.27 -21.34
C GLY A 207 4.16 -7.43 -22.25
N THR A 208 4.04 -8.26 -23.28
CA THR A 208 5.14 -8.57 -24.23
C THR A 208 4.88 -8.04 -25.63
N ASP A 209 3.68 -7.51 -25.92
CA ASP A 209 3.46 -6.81 -27.18
C ASP A 209 4.19 -5.47 -27.23
N GLU A 210 4.45 -5.00 -28.44
CA GLU A 210 5.22 -3.78 -28.70
C GLU A 210 4.71 -2.58 -27.89
N TYR A 211 3.40 -2.38 -27.84
CA TYR A 211 2.81 -1.21 -27.19
C TYR A 211 2.85 -1.32 -25.67
N SER A 212 2.60 -2.49 -25.09
CA SER A 212 2.80 -2.69 -23.65
C SER A 212 4.26 -2.44 -23.23
N VAL A 213 5.24 -2.88 -24.02
CA VAL A 213 6.66 -2.60 -23.75
C VAL A 213 6.97 -1.10 -23.85
N MET A 214 6.41 -0.40 -24.83
CA MET A 214 6.51 1.07 -24.92
C MET A 214 5.88 1.77 -23.70
N ILE A 215 4.72 1.30 -23.23
CA ILE A 215 4.04 1.84 -22.05
C ILE A 215 4.87 1.60 -20.78
N GLN A 216 5.40 0.40 -20.58
CA GLN A 216 6.30 0.09 -19.45
C GLN A 216 7.51 1.04 -19.43
N ARG A 217 8.13 1.25 -20.60
CA ARG A 217 9.25 2.18 -20.77
C ARG A 217 8.83 3.62 -20.45
N ALA A 218 7.66 4.06 -20.91
CA ALA A 218 7.15 5.40 -20.66
C ALA A 218 6.87 5.65 -19.16
N ILE A 219 6.30 4.67 -18.45
CA ILE A 219 6.08 4.74 -16.99
C ILE A 219 7.40 4.95 -16.27
N LEU A 220 8.40 4.11 -16.55
CA LEU A 220 9.69 4.16 -15.88
C LEU A 220 10.47 5.44 -16.22
N LYS A 221 10.50 5.86 -17.49
CA LYS A 221 11.19 7.09 -17.91
C LYS A 221 10.54 8.34 -17.31
N THR A 222 9.21 8.39 -17.25
CA THR A 222 8.47 9.50 -16.62
C THR A 222 8.85 9.60 -15.15
N ARG A 223 8.84 8.46 -14.42
CA ARG A 223 9.22 8.44 -13.01
C ARG A 223 10.68 8.86 -12.79
N ILE A 224 11.61 8.37 -13.61
CA ILE A 224 13.04 8.76 -13.55
C ILE A 224 13.20 10.26 -13.72
N ALA A 225 12.51 10.85 -14.71
CA ALA A 225 12.55 12.29 -14.99
C ALA A 225 12.09 13.14 -13.80
N GLY A 226 11.22 12.61 -12.95
CA GLY A 226 10.71 13.28 -11.75
C GLY A 226 9.53 14.21 -12.05
N LEU A 227 8.91 14.68 -10.98
CA LEU A 227 7.68 15.45 -11.01
C LEU A 227 7.94 16.96 -10.86
N GLY A 228 7.38 17.74 -11.78
CA GLY A 228 7.43 19.20 -11.76
C GLY A 228 8.77 19.79 -12.21
N ALA A 229 8.89 21.12 -12.10
CA ALA A 229 10.09 21.87 -12.48
C ALA A 229 11.33 21.42 -11.67
N ASP A 230 11.13 21.09 -10.40
CA ASP A 230 12.18 20.66 -9.48
C ASP A 230 12.51 19.15 -9.58
N GLN A 231 11.82 18.42 -10.47
CA GLN A 231 12.04 16.99 -10.72
C GLN A 231 12.00 16.14 -9.44
N THR A 232 11.05 16.46 -8.55
CA THR A 232 10.88 15.79 -7.25
C THR A 232 10.45 14.33 -7.40
N THR A 233 10.67 13.53 -6.37
CA THR A 233 10.19 12.15 -6.37
C THR A 233 8.71 12.09 -6.05
N ALA A 234 7.91 11.68 -7.04
CA ALA A 234 6.46 11.52 -6.85
C ALA A 234 6.14 10.43 -5.81
N ILE A 235 5.15 10.71 -4.95
CA ILE A 235 4.66 9.77 -3.93
C ILE A 235 3.69 8.76 -4.51
N PHE A 236 2.82 9.22 -5.42
CA PHE A 236 1.85 8.41 -6.16
C PHE A 236 1.98 8.66 -7.67
N PRO A 237 1.47 7.77 -8.54
CA PRO A 237 1.08 6.39 -8.22
C PRO A 237 2.26 5.62 -7.64
N LYS A 238 1.95 4.66 -6.75
CA LYS A 238 2.92 3.62 -6.40
C LYS A 238 3.15 2.75 -7.64
N LEU A 239 4.40 2.46 -7.95
CA LEU A 239 4.72 1.57 -9.08
C LEU A 239 5.09 0.19 -8.55
N VAL A 240 4.51 -0.84 -9.15
CA VAL A 240 4.74 -2.24 -8.80
C VAL A 240 5.05 -3.02 -10.08
N PHE A 241 6.32 -3.39 -10.23
CA PHE A 241 6.85 -4.07 -11.40
C PHE A 241 6.85 -5.59 -11.19
N SER A 242 6.32 -6.33 -12.16
CA SER A 242 6.20 -7.78 -12.09
C SER A 242 7.42 -8.45 -12.71
N LEU A 243 8.15 -9.26 -11.95
CA LEU A 243 9.21 -10.12 -12.49
C LEU A 243 8.66 -11.48 -12.87
N LYS A 244 8.99 -11.97 -14.07
CA LYS A 244 8.63 -13.31 -14.53
C LYS A 244 9.70 -13.89 -15.47
N ASP A 245 10.09 -15.12 -15.20
CA ASP A 245 10.97 -15.92 -16.06
C ASP A 245 10.36 -16.12 -17.46
N GLY A 246 11.15 -15.92 -18.51
CA GLY A 246 10.71 -15.93 -19.89
C GLY A 246 10.04 -14.64 -20.35
N VAL A 247 9.98 -13.61 -19.49
CA VAL A 247 9.45 -12.28 -19.84
C VAL A 247 10.48 -11.19 -19.62
N ASN A 248 10.99 -11.03 -18.40
CA ASN A 248 11.89 -9.92 -18.06
C ASN A 248 12.97 -10.25 -17.02
N LEU A 249 13.03 -11.48 -16.50
CA LEU A 249 13.89 -11.82 -15.36
C LEU A 249 15.35 -11.99 -15.77
N LYS A 250 15.60 -12.72 -16.88
CA LYS A 250 16.93 -13.13 -17.32
C LYS A 250 17.37 -12.35 -18.55
N GLN A 251 18.69 -12.28 -18.80
CA GLN A 251 19.26 -11.60 -19.96
C GLN A 251 18.71 -12.10 -21.31
N THR A 252 18.29 -13.36 -21.37
CA THR A 252 17.69 -13.98 -22.56
C THR A 252 16.22 -13.64 -22.77
N ASP A 253 15.57 -13.02 -21.78
CA ASP A 253 14.15 -12.73 -21.83
C ASP A 253 13.87 -11.47 -22.68
N PRO A 254 12.73 -11.42 -23.41
CA PRO A 254 12.44 -10.36 -24.36
C PRO A 254 12.42 -8.95 -23.75
N ASN A 255 11.96 -8.82 -22.51
CA ASN A 255 11.83 -7.55 -21.81
C ASN A 255 12.91 -7.34 -20.73
N TYR A 256 14.05 -8.05 -20.79
CA TYR A 256 15.14 -7.85 -19.82
C TYR A 256 15.63 -6.40 -19.75
N ALA A 257 15.67 -5.70 -20.89
CA ALA A 257 16.01 -4.28 -20.92
C ALA A 257 15.04 -3.41 -20.10
N ILE A 258 13.77 -3.83 -19.96
CA ILE A 258 12.80 -3.15 -19.10
C ILE A 258 13.10 -3.41 -17.62
N LYS A 259 13.52 -4.62 -17.23
CA LYS A 259 13.99 -4.90 -15.86
C LYS A 259 15.16 -3.99 -15.49
N LEU A 260 16.15 -3.82 -16.37
CA LEU A 260 17.28 -2.92 -16.12
C LEU A 260 16.82 -1.45 -15.94
N LEU A 261 15.88 -0.99 -16.75
CA LEU A 261 15.27 0.33 -16.59
C LEU A 261 14.46 0.46 -15.29
N ALA A 262 13.79 -0.61 -14.86
CA ALA A 262 13.07 -0.65 -13.59
C ALA A 262 14.02 -0.58 -12.39
N ILE A 263 15.17 -1.25 -12.46
CA ILE A 263 16.23 -1.16 -11.46
C ILE A 263 16.78 0.27 -11.40
N GLU A 264 17.13 0.87 -12.54
CA GLU A 264 17.57 2.27 -12.61
C GLU A 264 16.56 3.20 -11.93
N CYS A 265 15.27 3.04 -12.25
CA CYS A 265 14.18 3.80 -11.65
C CYS A 265 14.16 3.65 -10.12
N ALA A 266 14.21 2.42 -9.61
CA ALA A 266 14.21 2.14 -8.18
C ALA A 266 15.42 2.76 -7.45
N THR A 267 16.61 2.77 -8.07
CA THR A 267 17.79 3.41 -7.47
C THR A 267 17.68 4.93 -7.35
N LYS A 268 16.90 5.57 -8.24
CA LYS A 268 16.74 7.03 -8.29
C LYS A 268 15.50 7.52 -7.55
N ARG A 269 14.45 6.71 -7.49
CA ARG A 269 13.09 7.12 -7.09
C ARG A 269 12.40 6.16 -6.12
N MET A 270 13.14 5.19 -5.56
CA MET A 270 12.68 4.07 -4.71
C MET A 270 11.73 3.07 -5.39
N TYR A 271 10.72 3.57 -6.11
CA TYR A 271 9.84 2.76 -6.94
C TYR A 271 10.48 2.43 -8.30
N PRO A 272 10.11 1.30 -8.93
CA PRO A 272 9.04 0.38 -8.53
C PRO A 272 9.43 -0.59 -7.40
N ASP A 273 8.43 -0.97 -6.60
CA ASP A 273 8.49 -2.21 -5.81
C ASP A 273 8.30 -3.41 -6.76
N VAL A 274 8.66 -4.62 -6.34
CA VAL A 274 8.66 -5.81 -7.21
C VAL A 274 7.69 -6.88 -6.74
N LEU A 275 6.88 -7.41 -7.67
CA LEU A 275 6.11 -8.64 -7.51
C LEU A 275 6.81 -9.80 -8.21
N ASN A 276 7.14 -10.82 -7.45
CA ASN A 276 7.80 -12.00 -7.96
C ASN A 276 6.77 -13.04 -8.36
N TYR A 277 6.59 -13.26 -9.68
CA TYR A 277 5.51 -14.06 -10.22
C TYR A 277 5.48 -15.49 -9.64
N GLN A 278 6.64 -16.15 -9.54
CA GLN A 278 6.74 -17.50 -9.02
C GLN A 278 6.30 -17.56 -7.54
N ALA A 279 7.00 -16.84 -6.65
CA ALA A 279 6.70 -16.88 -5.22
C ALA A 279 5.27 -16.42 -4.90
N LEU A 280 4.74 -15.44 -5.65
CA LEU A 280 3.38 -14.96 -5.46
C LEU A 280 2.35 -16.04 -5.84
N THR A 281 2.45 -16.60 -7.05
CA THR A 281 1.49 -17.60 -7.54
C THR A 281 1.51 -18.89 -6.72
N GLU A 282 2.68 -19.34 -6.27
CA GLU A 282 2.81 -20.48 -5.35
C GLU A 282 2.11 -20.24 -4.00
N MET A 283 2.08 -18.99 -3.53
CA MET A 283 1.53 -18.63 -2.22
C MET A 283 0.03 -18.32 -2.23
N ILE A 284 -0.47 -17.59 -3.23
CA ILE A 284 -1.87 -17.14 -3.27
C ILE A 284 -2.73 -17.86 -4.32
N GLY A 285 -2.12 -18.65 -5.21
CA GLY A 285 -2.78 -19.48 -6.22
C GLY A 285 -2.93 -18.82 -7.60
N ASP A 286 -2.71 -17.52 -7.72
CA ASP A 286 -2.78 -16.75 -8.96
C ASP A 286 -1.91 -15.47 -8.88
N PHE A 287 -1.89 -14.67 -9.95
CA PHE A 287 -1.10 -13.45 -10.01
C PHE A 287 -2.00 -12.21 -10.08
N LYS A 288 -1.71 -11.20 -9.26
CA LYS A 288 -2.36 -9.89 -9.29
C LYS A 288 -1.51 -8.83 -8.59
N ALA A 289 -1.73 -7.57 -8.92
CA ALA A 289 -1.25 -6.45 -8.11
C ALA A 289 -1.96 -6.39 -6.74
N PRO A 290 -1.30 -5.90 -5.68
CA PRO A 290 -1.96 -5.65 -4.40
C PRO A 290 -2.95 -4.49 -4.53
N MET A 291 -4.04 -4.55 -3.75
CA MET A 291 -4.94 -3.42 -3.53
C MET A 291 -4.28 -2.40 -2.58
N GLY A 292 -4.15 -1.15 -3.04
CA GLY A 292 -3.50 -0.08 -2.29
C GLY A 292 -2.04 -0.40 -1.96
N CYS A 293 -1.69 -0.39 -0.66
CA CYS A 293 -0.33 -0.69 -0.20
C CYS A 293 0.14 -2.10 -0.58
N ARG A 294 -0.60 -3.11 -0.08
CA ARG A 294 -0.14 -4.50 0.07
C ARG A 294 -1.24 -5.52 0.38
N SER A 295 -2.53 -5.19 0.21
CA SER A 295 -3.60 -6.16 0.45
C SER A 295 -3.76 -7.07 -0.77
N PHE A 296 -3.73 -8.38 -0.57
CA PHE A 296 -3.87 -9.35 -1.65
C PHE A 296 -5.20 -10.09 -1.55
N LEU A 297 -5.83 -10.28 -2.70
CA LEU A 297 -7.01 -11.13 -2.83
C LEU A 297 -6.59 -12.59 -2.92
N ASN A 298 -7.39 -13.50 -2.36
CA ASN A 298 -7.28 -14.92 -2.66
C ASN A 298 -7.50 -15.20 -4.15
N ALA A 299 -6.98 -16.31 -4.64
CA ALA A 299 -7.41 -16.88 -5.91
C ALA A 299 -8.94 -17.11 -5.91
N TYR A 300 -9.59 -16.63 -6.96
CA TYR A 300 -11.04 -16.70 -7.13
C TYR A 300 -11.35 -16.88 -8.60
N GLN A 301 -12.26 -17.81 -8.92
CA GLN A 301 -12.63 -18.11 -10.29
C GLN A 301 -14.14 -17.97 -10.48
N GLU A 302 -14.52 -17.37 -11.60
CA GLU A 302 -15.87 -17.45 -12.17
C GLU A 302 -15.69 -18.08 -13.57
N ASP A 303 -16.50 -19.09 -13.90
CA ASP A 303 -16.46 -19.80 -15.21
C ASP A 303 -15.08 -20.30 -15.65
N GLY A 304 -14.27 -20.76 -14.67
CA GLY A 304 -12.92 -21.29 -14.91
C GLY A 304 -11.85 -20.23 -15.18
N GLN A 305 -12.18 -18.93 -15.07
CA GLN A 305 -11.24 -17.83 -15.23
C GLN A 305 -10.96 -17.14 -13.89
N PHE A 306 -9.69 -16.83 -13.63
CA PHE A 306 -9.33 -16.04 -12.45
C PHE A 306 -9.87 -14.61 -12.58
N ILE A 307 -10.67 -14.19 -11.60
CA ILE A 307 -11.21 -12.84 -11.53
C ILE A 307 -10.48 -12.09 -10.42
N ASN A 308 -9.80 -11.01 -10.80
CA ASN A 308 -9.04 -10.13 -9.89
C ASN A 308 -9.56 -8.70 -9.96
N ASN A 309 -9.69 -8.16 -11.16
CA ASN A 309 -10.26 -6.84 -11.41
C ASN A 309 -11.72 -6.77 -10.91
N GLY A 310 -12.05 -5.65 -10.27
CA GLY A 310 -13.36 -5.41 -9.69
C GLY A 310 -13.58 -6.02 -8.29
N ARG A 311 -12.60 -6.72 -7.73
CA ARG A 311 -12.69 -7.26 -6.37
C ARG A 311 -12.09 -6.30 -5.36
N PHE A 312 -12.54 -6.40 -4.11
CA PHE A 312 -12.24 -5.44 -3.06
C PHE A 312 -12.14 -6.07 -1.66
N ASN A 313 -11.71 -5.26 -0.71
CA ASN A 313 -11.60 -5.58 0.71
C ASN A 313 -12.65 -4.82 1.53
N LEU A 314 -13.21 -5.49 2.54
CA LEU A 314 -14.29 -4.97 3.39
C LEU A 314 -13.77 -4.21 4.62
N GLY A 315 -12.45 -4.26 4.88
CA GLY A 315 -11.78 -3.56 5.96
C GLY A 315 -10.87 -4.44 6.81
N VAL A 316 -10.24 -3.79 7.78
CA VAL A 316 -9.19 -4.37 8.62
C VAL A 316 -9.55 -4.23 10.10
N VAL A 317 -9.32 -5.28 10.87
CA VAL A 317 -9.27 -5.23 12.34
C VAL A 317 -7.97 -5.87 12.78
N THR A 318 -7.13 -5.13 13.51
CA THR A 318 -5.77 -5.55 13.86
C THR A 318 -5.63 -5.98 15.31
N LEU A 319 -4.94 -7.09 15.56
CA LEU A 319 -4.50 -7.56 16.87
C LEU A 319 -3.24 -6.83 17.33
N ASN A 320 -3.22 -6.43 18.60
CA ASN A 320 -2.00 -6.02 19.29
C ASN A 320 -1.32 -7.27 19.89
N LEU A 321 -0.45 -7.94 19.12
CA LEU A 321 0.24 -9.13 19.60
C LEU A 321 1.19 -8.83 20.78
N PRO A 322 1.95 -7.73 20.79
CA PRO A 322 2.74 -7.34 21.96
C PRO A 322 1.92 -7.20 23.24
N ARG A 323 0.70 -6.63 23.17
CA ARG A 323 -0.21 -6.57 24.32
C ARG A 323 -0.55 -7.95 24.87
N ILE A 324 -0.75 -8.95 24.00
CA ILE A 324 -1.00 -10.32 24.44
C ILE A 324 0.24 -10.86 25.16
N ALA A 325 1.44 -10.67 24.60
CA ALA A 325 2.70 -11.06 25.22
C ALA A 325 2.88 -10.39 26.60
N LEU A 326 2.71 -9.08 26.70
CA LEU A 326 2.84 -8.33 27.96
C LEU A 326 1.83 -8.76 29.04
N LEU A 327 0.72 -9.38 28.66
CA LEU A 327 -0.27 -9.95 29.59
C LEU A 327 -0.01 -11.44 29.89
N SER A 328 0.77 -12.11 29.05
CA SER A 328 1.04 -13.54 29.13
C SER A 328 2.51 -13.78 29.44
N ASN A 329 2.80 -14.17 30.67
CA ASN A 329 4.19 -14.42 31.09
C ASN A 329 4.76 -15.76 30.57
N ASN A 330 4.05 -16.48 29.68
CA ASN A 330 4.50 -17.74 29.07
C ASN A 330 3.75 -18.07 27.77
N PRO A 331 4.34 -18.91 26.89
CA PRO A 331 3.76 -19.36 25.62
C PRO A 331 2.33 -19.93 25.69
N ASP A 332 2.01 -20.77 26.67
CA ASP A 332 0.70 -21.43 26.76
C ASP A 332 -0.43 -20.43 27.08
N THR A 333 -0.13 -19.50 28.00
CA THR A 333 -1.04 -18.41 28.35
C THR A 333 -1.21 -17.46 27.16
N PHE A 334 -0.12 -17.20 26.41
CA PHE A 334 -0.18 -16.39 25.18
C PHE A 334 -1.18 -16.98 24.19
N MET A 335 -1.06 -18.27 23.87
CA MET A 335 -1.93 -18.93 22.90
C MET A 335 -3.41 -18.92 23.34
N THR A 336 -3.66 -19.14 24.63
CA THR A 336 -5.02 -19.04 25.19
C THR A 336 -5.60 -17.64 25.01
N MET A 337 -4.82 -16.60 25.32
CA MET A 337 -5.26 -15.21 25.18
C MET A 337 -5.39 -14.78 23.71
N LEU A 338 -4.55 -15.32 22.82
CA LEU A 338 -4.65 -15.11 21.38
C LEU A 338 -6.01 -15.57 20.86
N HIS A 339 -6.46 -16.77 21.21
CA HIS A 339 -7.79 -17.26 20.82
C HIS A 339 -8.92 -16.35 21.35
N GLN A 340 -8.84 -15.92 22.61
CA GLN A 340 -9.83 -14.99 23.18
C GLN A 340 -9.86 -13.64 22.43
N ARG A 341 -8.71 -13.14 21.98
CA ARG A 341 -8.63 -11.90 21.20
C ARG A 341 -9.09 -12.10 19.76
N LEU A 342 -8.83 -13.26 19.16
CA LEU A 342 -9.34 -13.63 17.85
C LEU A 342 -10.88 -13.66 17.80
N ASP A 343 -11.54 -14.12 18.88
CA ASP A 343 -13.01 -14.07 18.97
C ASP A 343 -13.55 -12.63 18.92
N ILE A 344 -12.88 -11.68 19.57
CA ILE A 344 -13.25 -10.25 19.50
C ILE A 344 -13.04 -9.72 18.08
N VAL A 345 -11.95 -10.11 17.43
CA VAL A 345 -11.67 -9.71 16.03
C VAL A 345 -12.70 -10.30 15.08
N ARG A 346 -13.10 -11.56 15.25
CA ARG A 346 -14.22 -12.17 14.51
C ARG A 346 -15.47 -11.31 14.63
N ASP A 347 -15.88 -10.99 15.85
CA ASP A 347 -17.12 -10.24 16.09
C ASP A 347 -17.04 -8.82 15.49
N ALA A 348 -15.88 -8.18 15.53
CA ALA A 348 -15.63 -6.90 14.88
C ALA A 348 -15.71 -6.98 13.34
N CYS A 349 -15.14 -8.03 12.74
CA CYS A 349 -15.19 -8.29 11.31
C CYS A 349 -16.61 -8.60 10.84
N LEU A 350 -17.36 -9.43 11.58
CA LEU A 350 -18.76 -9.74 11.27
C LEU A 350 -19.64 -8.50 11.38
N PHE A 351 -19.40 -7.65 12.39
CA PHE A 351 -20.08 -6.36 12.48
C PHE A 351 -19.82 -5.48 11.24
N ARG A 352 -18.57 -5.42 10.74
CA ARG A 352 -18.25 -4.72 9.48
C ARG A 352 -19.02 -5.28 8.29
N ILE A 353 -19.02 -6.60 8.12
CA ILE A 353 -19.73 -7.27 7.02
C ILE A 353 -21.23 -6.93 7.07
N ASN A 354 -21.84 -7.03 8.25
CA ASN A 354 -23.26 -6.74 8.41
C ASN A 354 -23.59 -5.27 8.15
N ARG A 355 -22.72 -4.34 8.59
CA ARG A 355 -22.91 -2.91 8.37
C ARG A 355 -22.88 -2.54 6.88
N LEU A 356 -22.10 -3.26 6.06
CA LEU A 356 -22.05 -3.02 4.62
C LEU A 356 -23.36 -3.35 3.90
N ILE A 357 -24.16 -4.29 4.41
CA ILE A 357 -25.45 -4.65 3.79
C ILE A 357 -26.41 -3.45 3.75
N ASP A 358 -26.24 -2.48 4.64
CA ASP A 358 -27.05 -1.26 4.67
C ASP A 358 -26.70 -0.26 3.54
N ALA A 359 -25.61 -0.49 2.79
CA ALA A 359 -25.25 0.37 1.67
C ALA A 359 -26.18 0.14 0.48
N LEU A 360 -26.54 1.23 -0.19
CA LEU A 360 -27.35 1.20 -1.42
C LEU A 360 -26.45 1.48 -2.64
N PRO A 361 -26.77 0.92 -3.82
CA PRO A 361 -26.03 1.18 -5.06
C PRO A 361 -25.79 2.67 -5.35
N GLN A 362 -26.76 3.54 -5.03
CA GLN A 362 -26.62 5.00 -5.20
C GLN A 362 -25.64 5.68 -4.24
N ASN A 363 -25.19 5.04 -3.16
CA ASN A 363 -24.24 5.63 -2.23
C ASN A 363 -22.84 5.77 -2.85
N ALA A 364 -22.47 4.84 -3.74
CA ALA A 364 -21.23 4.90 -4.51
C ALA A 364 -21.43 4.36 -5.93
N PRO A 365 -22.11 5.11 -6.83
CA PRO A 365 -22.50 4.61 -8.14
C PRO A 365 -21.33 4.13 -9.00
N ILE A 366 -20.16 4.79 -8.89
CA ILE A 366 -18.95 4.38 -9.63
C ILE A 366 -18.49 2.98 -9.23
N LEU A 367 -18.58 2.64 -7.94
CA LEU A 367 -18.23 1.34 -7.38
C LEU A 367 -19.26 0.28 -7.77
N TYR A 368 -20.53 0.56 -7.51
CA TYR A 368 -21.58 -0.45 -7.51
C TYR A 368 -22.34 -0.57 -8.84
N GLN A 369 -22.48 0.51 -9.60
CA GLN A 369 -23.35 0.57 -10.78
C GLN A 369 -22.58 0.74 -12.10
N TYR A 370 -21.40 1.38 -12.05
CA TYR A 370 -20.65 1.77 -13.25
C TYR A 370 -19.34 1.02 -13.45
N GLY A 371 -19.19 -0.13 -12.78
CA GLY A 371 -18.26 -1.17 -13.18
C GLY A 371 -16.94 -1.20 -12.41
N ALA A 372 -16.65 -0.27 -11.49
CA ALA A 372 -15.37 -0.32 -10.78
C ALA A 372 -15.21 -1.60 -9.94
N PHE A 373 -16.30 -2.18 -9.42
CA PHE A 373 -16.30 -3.49 -8.75
C PHE A 373 -16.66 -4.68 -9.67
N GLY A 374 -16.50 -4.53 -10.99
CA GLY A 374 -16.61 -5.61 -11.99
C GLY A 374 -18.03 -6.13 -12.26
N LYS A 375 -19.02 -5.74 -11.45
CA LYS A 375 -20.46 -5.96 -11.70
C LYS A 375 -21.19 -4.61 -11.69
N ARG A 376 -22.33 -4.53 -12.36
CA ARG A 376 -23.12 -3.30 -12.53
C ARG A 376 -24.52 -3.50 -11.96
N LEU A 377 -24.70 -3.11 -10.71
CA LEU A 377 -25.97 -3.27 -10.01
C LEU A 377 -27.01 -2.23 -10.47
N HIS A 378 -28.25 -2.67 -10.57
CA HIS A 378 -29.43 -1.81 -10.58
C HIS A 378 -29.64 -1.17 -9.20
N ALA A 379 -30.47 -0.11 -9.14
CA ALA A 379 -30.63 0.68 -7.91
C ALA A 379 -31.34 -0.08 -6.77
N ASP A 380 -32.07 -1.14 -7.10
CA ASP A 380 -32.84 -2.00 -6.21
C ASP A 380 -32.10 -3.28 -5.80
N GLU A 381 -30.91 -3.53 -6.34
CA GLU A 381 -30.10 -4.69 -5.99
C GLU A 381 -29.27 -4.47 -4.71
N ASP A 382 -29.05 -5.56 -3.97
CA ASP A 382 -28.29 -5.58 -2.73
C ASP A 382 -26.78 -5.63 -3.01
N ILE A 383 -25.99 -4.76 -2.35
CA ILE A 383 -24.56 -4.67 -2.59
C ILE A 383 -23.78 -5.95 -2.19
N SER A 384 -24.39 -6.84 -1.41
CA SER A 384 -23.81 -8.15 -1.04
C SER A 384 -23.59 -9.06 -2.24
N ALA A 385 -24.27 -8.83 -3.37
CA ALA A 385 -23.97 -9.47 -4.65
C ALA A 385 -22.52 -9.22 -5.13
N LEU A 386 -21.86 -8.16 -4.63
CA LEU A 386 -20.48 -7.80 -5.00
C LEU A 386 -19.42 -8.44 -4.11
N PHE A 387 -19.78 -8.91 -2.90
CA PHE A 387 -18.82 -9.36 -1.90
C PHE A 387 -19.02 -10.79 -1.37
N LYS A 388 -20.23 -11.37 -1.49
CA LYS A 388 -20.52 -12.78 -1.15
C LYS A 388 -19.83 -13.76 -2.10
N ASN A 389 -20.03 -15.06 -1.88
CA ASN A 389 -19.37 -16.16 -2.57
C ASN A 389 -17.84 -16.09 -2.46
N ARG A 390 -17.33 -15.58 -1.33
CA ARG A 390 -15.90 -15.32 -1.10
C ARG A 390 -15.25 -14.42 -2.16
N ARG A 391 -16.04 -13.60 -2.86
CA ARG A 391 -15.53 -12.68 -3.87
C ARG A 391 -14.71 -11.56 -3.24
N SER A 392 -15.12 -11.01 -2.10
CA SER A 392 -14.34 -9.99 -1.39
C SER A 392 -13.61 -10.57 -0.19
N THR A 393 -12.58 -9.85 0.24
CA THR A 393 -11.80 -10.22 1.43
C THR A 393 -12.12 -9.35 2.63
N ILE A 394 -11.94 -9.88 3.83
CA ILE A 394 -11.88 -9.11 5.07
C ILE A 394 -10.59 -9.48 5.82
N SER A 395 -9.97 -8.50 6.47
CA SER A 395 -8.60 -8.63 6.95
C SER A 395 -8.50 -8.74 8.47
N ILE A 396 -7.93 -9.85 8.94
CA ILE A 396 -7.46 -10.05 10.31
C ILE A 396 -6.02 -9.56 10.36
N GLY A 397 -5.86 -8.32 10.82
CA GLY A 397 -4.57 -7.66 10.91
C GLY A 397 -3.77 -8.06 12.13
N TYR A 398 -2.44 -7.90 12.06
CA TYR A 398 -1.56 -8.00 13.22
C TYR A 398 -0.30 -7.13 13.06
N ILE A 399 0.33 -6.84 14.19
CA ILE A 399 1.62 -6.14 14.29
C ILE A 399 2.43 -6.71 15.46
N GLY A 400 3.76 -6.58 15.40
CA GLY A 400 4.65 -6.69 16.55
C GLY A 400 5.08 -8.12 16.90
N LEU A 401 5.22 -9.00 15.91
CA LEU A 401 5.74 -10.36 16.18
C LEU A 401 7.16 -10.33 16.77
N TYR A 402 7.99 -9.36 16.34
CA TYR A 402 9.33 -9.22 16.90
C TYR A 402 9.32 -8.94 18.40
N GLU A 403 8.43 -8.05 18.85
CA GLU A 403 8.29 -7.73 20.27
C GLU A 403 7.69 -8.89 21.08
N VAL A 404 6.84 -9.74 20.49
CA VAL A 404 6.36 -10.96 21.14
C VAL A 404 7.53 -11.89 21.44
N GLY A 405 8.41 -12.11 20.45
CA GLY A 405 9.62 -12.90 20.63
C GLY A 405 10.55 -12.31 21.69
N ALA A 406 10.80 -10.99 21.61
CA ALA A 406 11.66 -10.28 22.55
C ALA A 406 11.15 -10.36 24.01
N HIS A 407 9.84 -10.39 24.21
CA HIS A 407 9.24 -10.49 25.54
C HIS A 407 9.24 -11.91 26.10
N LEU A 408 8.88 -12.91 25.28
CA LEU A 408 8.69 -14.29 25.73
C LEU A 408 9.99 -15.12 25.76
N PHE A 409 10.96 -14.79 24.91
CA PHE A 409 12.19 -15.57 24.70
C PHE A 409 13.47 -14.74 24.82
N GLU A 410 13.36 -13.50 25.33
CA GLU A 410 14.45 -12.52 25.46
C GLU A 410 14.95 -11.94 24.13
N LYS A 411 15.95 -11.06 24.20
CA LYS A 411 16.58 -10.46 23.02
C LYS A 411 17.23 -11.54 22.15
N ASP A 412 17.34 -11.26 20.86
CA ASP A 412 18.05 -12.13 19.90
C ASP A 412 17.37 -13.49 19.65
N TRP A 413 16.08 -13.63 20.02
CA TRP A 413 15.26 -14.83 19.84
C TRP A 413 15.24 -15.36 18.40
N GLU A 414 15.46 -14.49 17.41
CA GLU A 414 15.60 -14.83 15.99
C GLU A 414 16.66 -15.91 15.67
N HIS A 415 17.64 -16.10 16.56
CA HIS A 415 18.68 -17.12 16.41
C HIS A 415 18.34 -18.44 17.12
N HIS A 416 17.23 -18.45 17.87
CA HIS A 416 16.73 -19.59 18.61
C HIS A 416 15.58 -20.23 17.83
N LYS A 417 15.81 -21.47 17.37
CA LYS A 417 14.87 -22.16 16.48
C LYS A 417 13.52 -22.41 17.16
N ASP A 418 13.54 -22.80 18.42
CA ASP A 418 12.37 -23.00 19.27
C ASP A 418 11.52 -21.73 19.43
N ALA A 419 12.16 -20.58 19.66
CA ALA A 419 11.47 -19.29 19.68
C ALA A 419 10.88 -18.96 18.30
N SER A 420 11.67 -19.12 17.23
CA SER A 420 11.22 -18.85 15.85
C SER A 420 10.06 -19.75 15.41
N ASP A 421 10.09 -21.03 15.76
CA ASP A 421 9.02 -21.98 15.51
C ASP A 421 7.74 -21.57 16.26
N PHE A 422 7.85 -21.09 17.50
CA PHE A 422 6.70 -20.58 18.25
C PHE A 422 6.12 -19.31 17.62
N ILE A 423 6.94 -18.33 17.25
CA ILE A 423 6.46 -17.09 16.61
C ILE A 423 5.79 -17.38 15.26
N LEU A 424 6.34 -18.31 14.47
CA LEU A 424 5.70 -18.79 13.25
C LEU A 424 4.38 -19.52 13.54
N ASN A 425 4.31 -20.29 14.63
CA ASN A 425 3.10 -20.97 15.05
C ASN A 425 1.96 -19.99 15.38
N ILE A 426 2.26 -18.80 15.92
CA ILE A 426 1.25 -17.75 16.14
C ILE A 426 0.55 -17.40 14.81
N LEU A 427 1.32 -17.16 13.74
CA LEU A 427 0.74 -16.87 12.42
C LEU A 427 -0.03 -18.05 11.85
N LYS A 428 0.47 -19.27 12.00
CA LYS A 428 -0.25 -20.49 11.60
C LYS A 428 -1.60 -20.59 12.30
N THR A 429 -1.67 -20.28 13.60
CA THR A 429 -2.92 -20.27 14.36
C THR A 429 -3.88 -19.19 13.86
N ILE A 430 -3.41 -17.95 13.63
CA ILE A 430 -4.25 -16.88 13.09
C ILE A 430 -4.77 -17.25 11.70
N LYS A 431 -3.92 -17.87 10.86
CA LYS A 431 -4.29 -18.35 9.52
C LYS A 431 -5.34 -19.46 9.58
N SER A 432 -5.13 -20.49 10.41
CA SER A 432 -6.12 -21.55 10.62
C SER A 432 -7.46 -20.97 11.06
N TYR A 433 -7.46 -20.04 12.01
CA TYR A 433 -8.68 -19.40 12.48
C TYR A 433 -9.37 -18.59 11.37
N ALA A 434 -8.62 -17.85 10.54
CA ALA A 434 -9.17 -17.16 9.38
C ALA A 434 -9.78 -18.12 8.34
N ASP A 435 -9.16 -19.27 8.12
CA ASP A 435 -9.66 -20.30 7.20
C ASP A 435 -10.96 -20.94 7.75
N ASP A 436 -11.03 -21.20 9.06
CA ASP A 436 -12.24 -21.68 9.73
C ASP A 436 -13.39 -20.67 9.58
N LEU A 437 -13.12 -19.38 9.78
CA LEU A 437 -14.11 -18.32 9.53
C LEU A 437 -14.55 -18.27 8.07
N THR A 438 -13.63 -18.45 7.12
CA THR A 438 -13.96 -18.50 5.69
C THR A 438 -14.84 -19.70 5.35
N ASN A 439 -14.69 -20.81 6.07
CA ASN A 439 -15.55 -21.98 5.93
C ASN A 439 -16.92 -21.79 6.57
N GLN A 440 -17.01 -21.00 7.64
CA GLN A 440 -18.25 -20.72 8.33
C GLN A 440 -19.07 -19.60 7.69
N TYR A 441 -18.41 -18.59 7.13
CA TYR A 441 -19.02 -17.38 6.60
C TYR A 441 -18.66 -17.22 5.12
N ASP A 442 -19.62 -16.74 4.32
CA ASP A 442 -19.49 -16.64 2.86
C ASP A 442 -18.63 -15.44 2.38
N ILE A 443 -17.54 -15.16 3.10
CA ILE A 443 -16.58 -14.08 2.88
C ILE A 443 -15.18 -14.65 3.08
N GLN A 444 -14.20 -14.21 2.27
CA GLN A 444 -12.82 -14.62 2.46
C GLN A 444 -12.19 -13.85 3.62
N PHE A 445 -11.98 -14.50 4.76
CA PHE A 445 -11.12 -13.96 5.82
C PHE A 445 -9.66 -14.21 5.46
N SER A 446 -8.80 -13.23 5.74
CA SER A 446 -7.40 -13.29 5.34
C SER A 446 -6.51 -12.60 6.38
N VAL A 447 -5.32 -13.17 6.60
CA VAL A 447 -4.35 -12.65 7.57
C VAL A 447 -3.56 -11.51 6.93
N TYR A 448 -3.52 -10.36 7.59
CA TYR A 448 -3.03 -9.11 7.01
C TYR A 448 -1.89 -8.48 7.83
N GLY A 449 -0.70 -8.48 7.25
CA GLY A 449 0.45 -7.77 7.78
C GLY A 449 0.23 -6.26 7.66
N THR A 450 -0.33 -5.67 8.72
CA THR A 450 -0.86 -4.30 8.70
C THR A 450 0.24 -3.26 8.43
N PRO A 451 0.05 -2.33 7.46
CA PRO A 451 0.91 -1.17 7.27
C PRO A 451 0.65 -0.17 8.41
N SER A 452 1.36 -0.33 9.51
CA SER A 452 1.04 0.35 10.76
C SER A 452 1.62 1.77 10.86
N GLU A 453 1.26 2.67 9.94
CA GLU A 453 1.79 4.06 9.90
C GLU A 453 1.70 4.76 11.27
N SER A 454 0.48 4.98 11.74
CA SER A 454 0.18 5.54 13.06
C SER A 454 -0.03 4.46 14.13
N LEU A 455 -0.48 3.27 13.73
CA LEU A 455 -0.81 2.19 14.65
C LEU A 455 0.40 1.68 15.44
N THR A 456 1.60 1.72 14.85
CA THR A 456 2.85 1.36 15.52
C THR A 456 3.08 2.20 16.79
N ASP A 457 2.79 3.50 16.72
CA ASP A 457 2.94 4.45 17.80
C ASP A 457 1.78 4.33 18.80
N ARG A 458 0.54 4.23 18.29
CA ARG A 458 -0.66 4.12 19.13
C ARG A 458 -0.59 2.94 20.10
N PHE A 459 -0.33 1.74 19.60
CA PHE A 459 -0.29 0.55 20.44
C PHE A 459 0.86 0.63 21.45
N CYS A 460 2.06 0.99 21.00
CA CYS A 460 3.21 1.14 21.90
C CYS A 460 2.93 2.18 23.00
N THR A 461 2.29 3.30 22.67
CA THR A 461 1.93 4.35 23.63
C THR A 461 0.92 3.87 24.68
N LEU A 462 -0.14 3.16 24.27
CA LEU A 462 -1.13 2.60 25.19
C LEU A 462 -0.54 1.51 26.09
N ASP A 463 0.39 0.73 25.55
CA ASP A 463 1.07 -0.33 26.27
C ASP A 463 2.10 0.25 27.25
N PHE A 464 2.88 1.25 26.84
CA PHE A 464 3.79 2.00 27.70
C PHE A 464 3.07 2.65 28.89
N LYS A 465 1.90 3.28 28.66
CA LYS A 465 1.09 3.88 29.75
C LYS A 465 0.65 2.86 30.80
N ARG A 466 0.48 1.59 30.41
CA ARG A 466 -0.01 0.53 31.30
C ARG A 466 1.09 -0.30 31.95
N PHE A 467 2.20 -0.54 31.24
CA PHE A 467 3.27 -1.44 31.71
C PHE A 467 4.61 -0.74 31.94
N GLY A 468 4.72 0.55 31.60
CA GLY A 468 5.99 1.28 31.66
C GLY A 468 6.97 0.89 30.54
N PRO A 469 8.25 1.23 30.70
CA PRO A 469 9.30 0.86 29.75
C PRO A 469 9.67 -0.62 29.90
N VAL A 470 9.32 -1.42 28.90
CA VAL A 470 9.72 -2.83 28.77
C VAL A 470 10.78 -2.90 27.68
N VAL A 471 11.95 -3.44 28.04
CA VAL A 471 13.15 -3.46 27.20
C VAL A 471 12.87 -4.16 25.86
N ASN A 472 13.26 -3.53 24.76
CA ASN A 472 13.02 -3.98 23.37
C ASN A 472 11.55 -4.12 22.96
N VAL A 473 10.61 -3.68 23.80
CA VAL A 473 9.17 -3.77 23.53
C VAL A 473 8.57 -2.36 23.49
N THR A 474 8.33 -1.74 24.64
CA THR A 474 7.72 -0.40 24.72
C THR A 474 8.74 0.73 24.89
N ASP A 475 9.96 0.42 25.35
CA ASP A 475 11.02 1.41 25.61
C ASP A 475 11.48 2.17 24.37
N LYS A 476 11.47 1.50 23.21
CA LYS A 476 11.84 2.08 21.91
C LYS A 476 10.75 2.99 21.30
N GLY A 477 9.54 2.98 21.85
CA GLY A 477 8.46 3.92 21.46
C GLY A 477 7.69 3.56 20.17
N TYR A 478 7.89 2.37 19.60
CA TYR A 478 7.14 1.88 18.44
C TYR A 478 7.13 0.34 18.40
N TYR A 479 6.17 -0.25 17.68
CA TYR A 479 6.14 -1.69 17.38
C TYR A 479 6.55 -2.01 15.95
N THR A 480 7.27 -3.12 15.77
CA THR A 480 7.77 -3.53 14.46
C THR A 480 6.62 -4.00 13.58
N ASN A 481 6.61 -3.59 12.31
CA ASN A 481 5.52 -3.90 11.39
C ASN A 481 5.39 -5.42 11.19
N SER A 482 4.26 -5.99 11.59
CA SER A 482 3.86 -7.38 11.28
C SER A 482 4.93 -8.43 11.62
N PHE A 483 5.52 -9.07 10.61
CA PHE A 483 6.56 -10.11 10.72
C PHE A 483 7.96 -9.59 10.42
N HIS A 484 8.14 -8.28 10.22
CA HIS A 484 9.42 -7.74 9.82
C HIS A 484 10.49 -7.99 10.89
N TYR A 485 11.70 -8.25 10.41
CA TYR A 485 12.90 -8.28 11.23
C TYR A 485 13.10 -6.92 11.93
N ASP A 486 13.75 -6.92 13.09
CA ASP A 486 14.06 -5.67 13.79
C ASP A 486 15.00 -4.81 12.95
N ILE A 487 14.49 -3.64 12.55
CA ILE A 487 15.18 -2.68 11.69
C ILE A 487 16.46 -2.10 12.30
N ARG A 488 16.68 -2.29 13.62
CA ARG A 488 17.88 -1.85 14.34
C ARG A 488 19.06 -2.81 14.16
N LYS A 489 18.84 -3.97 13.54
CA LYS A 489 19.83 -5.04 13.39
C LYS A 489 20.57 -4.90 12.06
N ASN A 490 21.87 -5.11 12.09
CA ASN A 490 22.71 -5.13 10.88
C ASN A 490 22.76 -6.55 10.30
N ILE A 491 21.94 -6.80 9.29
CA ILE A 491 21.90 -8.06 8.53
C ILE A 491 21.92 -7.75 7.03
N THR A 492 22.33 -8.71 6.21
CA THR A 492 22.30 -8.58 4.76
C THR A 492 20.87 -8.66 4.21
N PRO A 493 20.59 -8.14 2.99
CA PRO A 493 19.29 -8.30 2.35
C PRO A 493 18.89 -9.78 2.21
N PHE A 494 19.87 -10.64 1.94
CA PHE A 494 19.68 -12.08 1.77
C PHE A 494 19.24 -12.77 3.06
N GLU A 495 19.91 -12.48 4.19
CA GLU A 495 19.53 -13.01 5.50
C GLU A 495 18.13 -12.54 5.90
N LYS A 496 17.80 -11.27 5.65
CA LYS A 496 16.46 -10.74 5.94
C LYS A 496 15.38 -11.44 5.12
N ILE A 497 15.61 -11.63 3.81
CA ILE A 497 14.69 -12.35 2.92
C ILE A 497 14.52 -13.80 3.40
N ASP A 498 15.61 -14.47 3.77
CA ASP A 498 15.57 -15.86 4.22
C ASP A 498 14.84 -16.03 5.55
N PHE A 499 14.93 -15.05 6.47
CA PHE A 499 14.15 -15.05 7.70
C PHE A 499 12.65 -14.82 7.43
N GLU A 500 12.33 -13.80 6.64
CA GLU A 500 10.95 -13.32 6.49
C GLU A 500 10.08 -14.21 5.56
N LYS A 501 10.71 -14.95 4.63
CA LYS A 501 9.99 -15.73 3.59
C LYS A 501 8.96 -16.71 4.14
N ASP A 502 9.22 -17.30 5.31
CA ASP A 502 8.35 -18.33 5.89
C ASP A 502 7.10 -17.72 6.54
N PHE A 503 7.20 -16.49 7.06
CA PHE A 503 6.09 -15.78 7.69
C PHE A 503 5.06 -15.29 6.66
N ALA A 504 5.53 -14.81 5.50
CA ALA A 504 4.66 -14.28 4.46
C ALA A 504 3.61 -15.28 3.97
N ARG A 505 3.95 -16.58 3.94
CA ARG A 505 3.06 -17.70 3.56
C ARG A 505 1.82 -17.82 4.44
N TYR A 506 1.86 -17.30 5.66
CA TYR A 506 0.73 -17.31 6.60
C TYR A 506 0.06 -15.94 6.72
N SER A 507 0.55 -14.93 6.00
CA SER A 507 0.05 -13.55 5.98
C SER A 507 -0.53 -13.18 4.62
N THR A 508 -1.19 -14.13 3.94
CA THR A 508 -1.54 -14.03 2.51
C THR A 508 -2.58 -12.96 2.15
N GLY A 509 -3.31 -12.40 3.13
CA GLY A 509 -4.20 -11.26 2.92
C GLY A 509 -3.46 -9.93 2.78
N GLY A 510 -2.19 -9.87 3.21
CA GLY A 510 -1.28 -8.78 2.89
C GLY A 510 0.08 -8.93 3.55
N PHE A 511 1.12 -8.68 2.75
CA PHE A 511 2.52 -8.84 3.13
C PHE A 511 3.38 -7.97 2.20
N ILE A 512 4.58 -7.61 2.66
CA ILE A 512 5.62 -6.97 1.85
C ILE A 512 6.94 -7.17 2.59
N HIS A 513 8.05 -7.25 1.87
CA HIS A 513 9.40 -7.30 2.43
C HIS A 513 10.11 -6.01 2.07
N TYR A 514 10.95 -5.51 2.97
CA TYR A 514 11.79 -4.35 2.69
C TYR A 514 13.25 -4.67 2.94
N CYS A 515 14.12 -4.13 2.11
CA CYS A 515 15.54 -4.08 2.38
C CYS A 515 16.00 -2.62 2.38
N GLU A 516 16.81 -2.26 3.38
CA GLU A 516 17.41 -0.95 3.55
C GLU A 516 18.77 -0.94 2.84
N TYR A 517 18.93 -0.05 1.88
CA TYR A 517 20.14 0.09 1.07
C TYR A 517 20.80 1.44 1.36
N PRO A 518 22.14 1.51 1.35
CA PRO A 518 22.84 2.78 1.16
C PRO A 518 22.51 3.37 -0.22
N PRO A 519 22.95 4.60 -0.55
CA PRO A 519 22.81 5.13 -1.91
C PRO A 519 23.34 4.11 -2.95
N ILE A 520 22.43 3.49 -3.72
CA ILE A 520 22.76 2.37 -4.61
C ILE A 520 22.79 2.73 -6.10
N ILE A 521 22.69 4.03 -6.41
CA ILE A 521 22.67 4.57 -7.77
C ILE A 521 23.92 4.21 -8.59
N HIS A 522 25.06 3.99 -7.93
CA HIS A 522 26.33 3.60 -8.57
C HIS A 522 26.58 2.08 -8.57
N ASN A 523 25.63 1.28 -8.08
CA ASN A 523 25.72 -0.18 -8.04
C ASN A 523 24.35 -0.84 -8.30
N PRO A 524 23.69 -0.56 -9.44
CA PRO A 524 22.40 -1.15 -9.77
C PRO A 524 22.45 -2.68 -9.86
N GLU A 525 23.61 -3.28 -10.16
CA GLU A 525 23.82 -4.73 -10.22
C GLU A 525 23.62 -5.40 -8.86
N ALA A 526 23.97 -4.72 -7.76
CA ALA A 526 23.69 -5.24 -6.42
C ALA A 526 22.19 -5.29 -6.13
N LEU A 527 21.42 -4.28 -6.58
CA LEU A 527 19.97 -4.31 -6.46
C LEU A 527 19.36 -5.42 -7.33
N GLU A 528 19.88 -5.61 -8.55
CA GLU A 528 19.49 -6.73 -9.43
C GLU A 528 19.68 -8.08 -8.75
N ALA A 529 20.85 -8.30 -8.12
CA ALA A 529 21.15 -9.55 -7.45
C ALA A 529 20.15 -9.86 -6.30
N VAL A 530 19.70 -8.84 -5.57
CA VAL A 530 18.67 -9.02 -4.53
C VAL A 530 17.30 -9.32 -5.15
N TRP A 531 16.94 -8.65 -6.25
CA TRP A 531 15.69 -8.93 -6.97
C TRP A 531 15.65 -10.37 -7.49
N ASP A 532 16.74 -10.85 -8.08
CA ASP A 532 16.87 -12.22 -8.58
C ASP A 532 16.82 -13.23 -7.44
N TYR A 533 17.49 -12.95 -6.32
CA TYR A 533 17.44 -13.81 -5.14
C TYR A 533 16.04 -13.90 -4.54
N ALA A 534 15.29 -12.79 -4.53
CA ALA A 534 13.95 -12.70 -3.99
C ALA A 534 12.90 -13.45 -4.85
N TYR A 535 13.15 -13.62 -6.15
CA TYR A 535 12.19 -14.13 -7.14
C TYR A 535 11.44 -15.40 -6.73
N SER A 536 12.14 -16.38 -6.15
CA SER A 536 11.54 -17.65 -5.71
C SER A 536 11.27 -17.71 -4.21
N ARG A 537 11.53 -16.64 -3.46
CA ARG A 537 11.50 -16.64 -1.98
C ARG A 537 10.36 -15.81 -1.42
N VAL A 538 10.16 -14.59 -1.93
CA VAL A 538 9.18 -13.65 -1.41
C VAL A 538 8.32 -13.07 -2.52
N GLY A 539 7.00 -13.01 -2.33
CA GLY A 539 6.07 -12.57 -3.38
C GLY A 539 6.08 -11.06 -3.67
N TYR A 540 6.44 -10.24 -2.69
CA TYR A 540 6.42 -8.77 -2.79
C TYR A 540 7.58 -8.15 -2.02
N LEU A 541 8.44 -7.41 -2.72
CA LEU A 541 9.66 -6.78 -2.21
C LEU A 541 9.67 -5.28 -2.54
N GLY A 542 9.97 -4.44 -1.57
CA GLY A 542 10.21 -3.01 -1.75
C GLY A 542 11.66 -2.64 -1.46
N THR A 543 12.13 -1.62 -2.17
CA THR A 543 13.48 -1.06 -2.05
C THR A 543 13.44 0.23 -1.23
N ASN A 544 14.27 0.33 -0.19
CA ASN A 544 14.49 1.56 0.56
C ASN A 544 15.91 2.04 0.34
N THR A 545 16.08 3.15 -0.37
CA THR A 545 17.37 3.81 -0.57
C THR A 545 17.19 5.31 -0.29
N PRO A 546 18.17 5.98 0.32
CA PRO A 546 18.13 7.43 0.47
C PRO A 546 18.18 8.10 -0.92
N ILE A 547 17.27 9.05 -1.14
CA ILE A 547 17.12 9.80 -2.41
C ILE A 547 16.81 11.28 -2.13
N ASP A 548 17.20 11.78 -0.96
CA ASP A 548 16.85 13.14 -0.56
C ASP A 548 17.66 14.15 -1.37
N GLN A 549 17.10 15.36 -1.57
CA GLN A 549 17.74 16.45 -2.30
C GLN A 549 17.61 17.77 -1.56
N CYS A 550 18.68 18.58 -1.57
CA CYS A 550 18.69 19.97 -1.12
C CYS A 550 18.88 20.89 -2.32
N PHE A 551 17.89 21.75 -2.60
CA PHE A 551 17.94 22.66 -3.74
C PHE A 551 18.79 23.91 -3.47
N GLU A 552 19.13 24.21 -2.21
CA GLU A 552 19.99 25.35 -1.86
C GLU A 552 21.48 25.09 -2.10
N CYS A 553 21.97 23.90 -1.71
CA CYS A 553 23.39 23.55 -1.84
C CYS A 553 23.67 22.49 -2.92
N GLY A 554 22.64 21.84 -3.46
CA GLY A 554 22.78 20.78 -4.46
C GLY A 554 23.09 19.40 -3.88
N TYR A 555 23.11 19.22 -2.55
CA TYR A 555 23.32 17.92 -1.92
C TYR A 555 22.25 16.91 -2.36
N SER A 556 22.68 15.70 -2.69
CA SER A 556 21.81 14.55 -2.92
C SER A 556 22.33 13.33 -2.16
N GLY A 557 21.47 12.70 -1.36
CA GLY A 557 21.86 11.60 -0.49
C GLY A 557 20.90 11.41 0.67
N GLU A 558 21.43 11.04 1.83
CA GLU A 558 20.65 10.88 3.06
C GLU A 558 20.72 12.15 3.90
N PHE A 559 19.57 12.71 4.26
CA PHE A 559 19.50 13.78 5.25
C PHE A 559 19.63 13.22 6.66
N GLN A 560 20.25 13.99 7.55
CA GLN A 560 20.40 13.60 8.95
C GLN A 560 19.06 13.71 9.68
N PRO A 561 18.59 12.64 10.36
CA PRO A 561 17.37 12.71 11.14
C PRO A 561 17.58 13.61 12.37
N THR A 562 16.54 14.37 12.72
CA THR A 562 16.47 15.17 13.95
C THR A 562 15.29 14.73 14.81
N ALA A 563 15.15 15.28 16.01
CA ALA A 563 14.02 14.99 16.89
C ALA A 563 12.65 15.34 16.28
N THR A 564 12.60 16.26 15.31
CA THR A 564 11.34 16.76 14.72
C THR A 564 11.33 16.73 13.19
N GLY A 565 12.34 16.14 12.54
CA GLY A 565 12.40 16.10 11.08
C GLY A 565 13.76 15.60 10.56
N HIS A 566 14.28 16.28 9.54
CA HIS A 566 15.52 15.97 8.86
C HIS A 566 16.27 17.28 8.51
N VAL A 567 17.60 17.24 8.40
CA VAL A 567 18.42 18.39 8.00
C VAL A 567 19.43 17.95 6.94
N CYS A 568 19.72 18.84 5.99
CA CYS A 568 20.80 18.63 5.05
C CYS A 568 22.14 18.56 5.81
N PRO A 569 22.97 17.51 5.62
CA PRO A 569 24.23 17.36 6.33
C PRO A 569 25.28 18.41 5.91
N GLU A 570 25.18 18.97 4.72
CA GLU A 570 26.17 19.93 4.19
C GLU A 570 25.89 21.38 4.60
N CYS A 571 24.63 21.82 4.53
CA CYS A 571 24.26 23.22 4.76
C CYS A 571 23.29 23.44 5.92
N GLY A 572 22.77 22.38 6.55
CA GLY A 572 21.79 22.47 7.64
C GLY A 572 20.36 22.81 7.20
N ASN A 573 20.09 22.94 5.89
CA ASN A 573 18.77 23.27 5.37
C ASN A 573 17.72 22.20 5.77
N ASN A 574 16.62 22.66 6.35
CA ASN A 574 15.44 21.88 6.72
C ASN A 574 14.13 22.50 6.21
N ASN A 575 14.22 23.49 5.32
CA ASN A 575 13.09 24.17 4.75
C ASN A 575 12.39 23.24 3.74
N PRO A 576 11.12 22.83 3.99
CA PRO A 576 10.40 21.90 3.12
C PRO A 576 10.19 22.43 1.69
N GLU A 577 10.24 23.74 1.46
CA GLU A 577 10.08 24.33 0.13
C GLU A 577 11.34 24.25 -0.73
N THR A 578 12.49 24.00 -0.10
CA THR A 578 13.81 23.97 -0.79
C THR A 578 14.51 22.62 -0.62
N THR A 579 13.74 21.60 -0.22
CA THR A 579 14.23 20.23 -0.03
C THR A 579 13.20 19.22 -0.54
N ASP A 580 13.69 18.10 -1.07
CA ASP A 580 12.88 16.91 -1.36
C ASP A 580 13.40 15.77 -0.49
N VAL A 581 12.88 15.66 0.73
CA VAL A 581 13.21 14.56 1.66
C VAL A 581 12.10 13.54 1.58
N VAL A 582 12.39 12.38 1.00
CA VAL A 582 11.41 11.32 0.76
C VAL A 582 11.82 10.07 1.53
N LYS A 583 10.93 9.60 2.40
CA LYS A 583 11.14 8.39 3.20
C LYS A 583 10.01 7.40 2.99
N ARG A 584 10.31 6.10 3.00
CA ARG A 584 9.26 5.08 3.05
C ARG A 584 8.65 5.03 4.45
N THR A 585 7.40 5.47 4.58
CA THR A 585 6.70 5.55 5.86
C THR A 585 6.33 4.15 6.36
N CYS A 586 5.53 3.42 5.59
CA CYS A 586 5.14 2.04 5.91
C CYS A 586 4.95 1.19 4.67
N GLY A 587 4.05 1.59 3.78
CA GLY A 587 3.65 0.90 2.54
C GLY A 587 3.88 1.74 1.29
N TYR A 588 4.07 3.04 1.49
CA TYR A 588 4.18 4.08 0.48
C TYR A 588 5.24 5.11 0.93
N LEU A 589 5.58 6.05 0.05
CA LEU A 589 6.55 7.11 0.30
C LEU A 589 5.90 8.32 1.00
N GLY A 590 6.65 9.08 1.78
CA GLY A 590 6.16 10.32 2.40
C GLY A 590 7.23 11.39 2.43
N GLN A 591 6.81 12.65 2.60
CA GLN A 591 7.69 13.81 2.71
C GLN A 591 7.71 14.33 4.16
N PRO A 592 8.52 13.75 5.07
CA PRO A 592 8.53 14.09 6.50
C PRO A 592 8.66 15.57 6.83
N LEU A 593 9.38 16.34 6.00
CA LEU A 593 9.58 17.77 6.24
C LEU A 593 8.34 18.60 5.88
N LYS A 594 7.62 18.21 4.82
CA LYS A 594 6.36 18.86 4.42
C LYS A 594 5.20 18.42 5.31
N ARG A 595 5.20 17.15 5.69
CA ARG A 595 4.11 16.50 6.42
C ARG A 595 4.70 15.59 7.49
N PRO A 596 4.80 16.08 8.74
CA PRO A 596 5.36 15.31 9.84
C PRO A 596 4.59 14.02 10.10
N MET A 597 5.33 12.98 10.49
CA MET A 597 4.78 11.69 10.91
C MET A 597 4.57 11.65 12.42
N VAL A 598 3.82 10.65 12.90
CA VAL A 598 3.76 10.34 14.33
C VAL A 598 5.15 9.99 14.90
N LYS A 599 5.35 10.28 16.19
CA LYS A 599 6.65 10.18 16.86
C LYS A 599 7.29 8.79 16.72
N GLY A 600 6.56 7.72 17.03
CA GLY A 600 7.06 6.35 16.96
C GLY A 600 7.50 5.97 15.55
N ARG A 601 6.81 6.45 14.51
CA ARG A 601 7.21 6.22 13.11
C ARG A 601 8.49 6.96 12.75
N GLN A 602 8.65 8.20 13.22
CA GLN A 602 9.88 8.95 13.01
C GLN A 602 11.07 8.27 13.69
N ILE A 603 10.89 7.77 14.93
CA ILE A 603 11.93 7.00 15.64
C ILE A 603 12.27 5.72 14.87
N GLU A 604 11.25 4.99 14.39
CA GLU A 604 11.46 3.78 13.60
C GLU A 604 12.28 4.07 12.34
N ILE A 605 11.93 5.09 11.54
CA ILE A 605 12.67 5.45 10.32
C ILE A 605 14.11 5.85 10.64
N ALA A 606 14.31 6.67 11.69
CA ALA A 606 15.62 7.16 12.08
C ALA A 606 16.56 6.07 12.63
N THR A 607 16.03 4.91 12.99
CA THR A 607 16.80 3.79 13.57
C THR A 607 17.01 2.63 12.60
N ARG A 608 16.60 2.78 11.33
CA ARG A 608 16.80 1.76 10.28
C ARG A 608 18.28 1.63 9.92
N VAL A 609 18.84 0.46 10.15
CA VAL A 609 20.21 0.11 9.76
C VAL A 609 20.24 -0.33 8.30
N LYS A 610 21.24 0.12 7.54
CA LYS A 610 21.43 -0.29 6.13
C LYS A 610 22.00 -1.70 6.06
N HIS A 611 21.46 -2.52 5.18
CA HIS A 611 21.81 -3.94 5.05
C HIS A 611 23.07 -4.22 4.20
N MET A 612 23.73 -3.18 3.68
CA MET A 612 24.93 -3.31 2.85
C MET A 612 26.10 -2.51 3.41
N SER A 613 26.41 -2.71 4.70
CA SER A 613 27.61 -2.11 5.29
C SER A 613 28.88 -2.72 4.69
N THR A 614 29.84 -1.87 4.33
CA THR A 614 31.19 -2.34 4.00
C THR A 614 31.94 -2.61 5.30
N ARG A 615 32.96 -3.49 5.27
CA ARG A 615 33.76 -3.85 6.46
C ARG A 615 34.40 -2.64 7.17
N ASP A 616 34.50 -1.49 6.51
CA ASP A 616 35.11 -0.28 7.04
C ASP A 616 34.14 0.54 7.93
N ASP A 617 32.83 0.30 7.86
CA ASP A 617 31.82 0.98 8.71
C ASP A 617 31.67 0.32 10.11
N LEU A 618 32.46 -0.72 10.38
CA LEU A 618 32.42 -1.56 11.59
C LEU A 618 33.69 -1.43 12.45
N LEU A 619 34.59 -0.51 12.10
CA LEU A 619 35.76 -0.08 12.87
C LEU A 619 35.55 1.36 13.36
#